data_AF-A0A349XNM1-F1
#
_entry.id   AF-A0A349XNM1-F1
#
_cell.length_a   1.000
_cell.length_b   1.000
_cell.length_c   1.000
_cell.angle_alpha   90.00
_cell.angle_beta   90.00
_cell.angle_gamma   90.00
#
_symmetry.space_group_name_H-M   'P 1'
#
loop_
_entity.id
_entity.type
_entity.pdbx_description
1 polymer ?
#
loop_
_entity_poly.entity_id
_entity_poly.type
_entity_poly.pdbx_seq_one_letter_code
_entity_poly.pdbx_strand_id
1 'polypeptide(L)'
;MLSRLATRRRHIVLVIAPTLYECRKTLDAFGVSLSNIDEIRSVTKAHHLRGWSRGTPFIALSERDSWFATQSGRELSAVVDAFLLSGRLRIASDAELSDLRQPEFSNACQFAAQRSFHVRQL
;
A
#
# COMPACT_ATOMS: atom_id res chain seq x y z
N MET A 1 7.97 5.76 -38.11
CA MET A 1 7.44 5.06 -36.92
C MET A 1 8.28 5.46 -35.72
N LEU A 2 7.82 6.44 -34.93
CA LEU A 2 8.48 6.82 -33.67
C LEU A 2 7.75 6.10 -32.54
N SER A 3 8.30 4.97 -32.11
CA SER A 3 7.88 4.28 -30.90
C SER A 3 8.04 5.25 -29.74
N ARG A 4 6.91 5.74 -29.19
CA ARG A 4 6.92 6.43 -27.89
C ARG A 4 7.54 5.46 -26.89
N LEU A 5 8.79 5.71 -26.50
CA LEU A 5 9.34 5.17 -25.25
C LEU A 5 8.47 5.75 -24.15
N ALA A 6 7.36 5.07 -23.84
CA ALA A 6 6.60 5.34 -22.65
C ALA A 6 7.54 4.99 -21.49
N THR A 7 8.28 5.98 -21.01
CA THR A 7 8.96 5.90 -19.73
C THR A 7 7.84 5.69 -18.72
N ARG A 8 7.53 4.43 -18.39
CA ARG A 8 6.59 4.11 -17.31
C ARG A 8 7.15 4.82 -16.10
N ARG A 9 6.47 5.89 -15.68
CA ARG A 9 6.83 6.62 -14.47
C ARG A 9 6.69 5.61 -13.35
N ARG A 10 7.80 5.12 -12.80
CA ARG A 10 7.77 4.14 -11.72
C ARG A 10 7.01 4.75 -10.56
N HIS A 11 5.81 4.25 -10.31
CA HIS A 11 4.95 4.75 -9.24
C HIS A 11 5.37 4.05 -7.96
N ILE A 12 5.83 4.82 -6.97
CA ILE A 12 6.18 4.26 -5.67
C ILE A 12 4.89 3.81 -4.97
N VAL A 13 4.85 2.55 -4.53
CA VAL A 13 3.81 2.01 -3.66
C VAL A 13 4.24 2.12 -2.20
N LEU A 14 3.37 2.69 -1.37
CA LEU A 14 3.62 2.77 0.07
C LEU A 14 3.15 1.51 0.78
N VAL A 15 3.97 0.99 1.69
CA VAL A 15 3.58 -0.08 2.62
C VAL A 15 3.38 0.54 3.98
N ILE A 16 2.13 0.70 4.40
CA ILE A 16 1.81 1.45 5.61
C ILE A 16 1.43 0.47 6.71
N ALA A 17 2.21 0.45 7.79
CA ALA A 17 1.92 -0.31 9.01
C ALA A 17 2.70 0.26 10.22
N PRO A 18 2.27 0.08 11.47
CA PRO A 18 2.89 0.70 12.66
C PRO A 18 4.35 0.29 12.88
N THR A 19 4.74 -0.89 12.42
CA THR A 19 6.08 -1.45 12.59
C THR A 19 6.64 -1.99 11.27
N LEU A 20 7.98 -2.06 11.15
CA LEU A 20 8.62 -2.67 9.98
C LEU A 20 8.29 -4.17 9.86
N TYR A 21 8.06 -4.83 10.98
CA TYR A 21 7.59 -6.22 11.00
C TYR A 21 6.20 -6.35 10.34
N GLU A 22 5.27 -5.46 10.68
CA GLU A 22 3.95 -5.45 10.02
C GLU A 22 4.02 -4.98 8.56
N CYS A 23 4.96 -4.09 8.20
CA CYS A 23 5.23 -3.79 6.79
C CYS A 23 5.67 -5.05 6.04
N ARG A 24 6.56 -5.86 6.64
CA ARG A 24 7.00 -7.12 6.04
C ARG A 24 5.84 -8.11 5.91
N LYS A 25 5.03 -8.28 6.95
CA LYS A 25 3.82 -9.11 6.92
C LYS A 25 2.85 -8.66 5.83
N THR A 26 2.71 -7.35 5.64
CA THR A 26 1.90 -6.78 4.54
C THR A 26 2.49 -7.16 3.19
N LEU A 27 3.79 -6.96 2.96
CA LEU A 27 4.42 -7.35 1.70
C LEU A 27 4.23 -8.84 1.38
N ASP A 28 4.44 -9.71 2.36
CA ASP A 28 4.26 -11.16 2.22
C ASP A 28 2.80 -11.51 1.89
N ALA A 29 1.82 -10.87 2.54
CA ALA A 29 0.40 -11.09 2.27
C ALA A 29 -0.04 -10.65 0.86
N PHE A 30 0.66 -9.70 0.25
CA PHE A 30 0.41 -9.22 -1.11
C PHE A 30 1.32 -9.88 -2.17
N GLY A 31 2.21 -10.79 -1.75
CA GLY A 31 3.17 -11.48 -2.62
C GLY A 31 4.26 -10.56 -3.21
N VAL A 32 4.52 -9.43 -2.56
CA VAL A 32 5.42 -8.38 -3.07
C VAL A 32 6.83 -8.59 -2.53
N SER A 33 7.82 -8.60 -3.45
CA SER A 33 9.22 -8.79 -3.08
C SER A 33 9.85 -7.52 -2.49
N LEU A 34 10.66 -7.68 -1.44
CA LEU A 34 11.57 -6.61 -0.98
C LEU A 34 12.65 -6.27 -2.00
N SER A 35 12.91 -7.11 -3.01
CA SER A 35 13.91 -6.81 -4.06
C SER A 35 13.57 -5.56 -4.88
N ASN A 36 12.30 -5.11 -4.85
CA ASN A 36 11.82 -3.91 -5.54
C ASN A 36 11.97 -2.63 -4.69
N ILE A 37 13.13 -2.46 -4.04
CA ILE A 37 13.39 -1.36 -3.09
C ILE A 37 13.15 0.01 -3.73
N ASP A 38 13.40 0.19 -5.02
CA ASP A 38 13.20 1.48 -5.70
C ASP A 38 11.73 1.84 -5.93
N GLU A 39 10.83 0.86 -5.86
CA GLU A 39 9.40 1.00 -6.18
C GLU A 39 8.50 0.89 -4.95
N ILE A 40 9.09 0.61 -3.79
CA ILE A 40 8.39 0.39 -2.52
C ILE A 40 8.96 1.30 -1.43
N ARG A 41 8.09 1.88 -0.60
CA ARG A 41 8.48 2.63 0.59
C ARG A 41 7.66 2.22 1.81
N SER A 42 8.34 1.73 2.84
CA SER A 42 7.73 1.43 4.13
C SER A 42 7.47 2.72 4.91
N VAL A 43 6.26 2.87 5.43
CA VAL A 43 5.83 4.03 6.21
C VAL A 43 5.26 3.55 7.54
N THR A 44 5.99 3.83 8.63
CA THR A 44 5.64 3.42 9.99
C THR A 44 5.23 4.55 10.92
N LYS A 45 5.31 5.79 10.45
CA LYS A 45 5.01 6.99 11.25
C LYS A 45 4.16 7.96 10.44
N ALA A 46 3.17 8.57 11.10
CA ALA A 46 2.23 9.48 10.45
C ALA A 46 2.93 10.65 9.72
N HIS A 47 3.98 11.23 10.31
CA HIS A 47 4.69 12.35 9.70
C HIS A 47 5.49 11.96 8.45
N HIS A 48 5.81 10.67 8.24
CA HIS A 48 6.42 10.19 6.99
C HIS A 48 5.43 10.16 5.81
N LEU A 49 4.13 10.36 6.06
CA LEU A 49 3.13 10.56 5.00
C LEU A 49 3.16 11.98 4.43
N ARG A 50 3.87 12.93 5.09
CA ARG A 50 4.06 14.27 4.55
C ARG A 50 4.94 14.20 3.29
N GLY A 51 4.58 14.97 2.27
CA GLY A 51 5.31 15.03 1.00
C GLY A 51 4.81 14.09 -0.10
N TRP A 52 3.96 13.11 0.22
CA TRP A 52 3.34 12.29 -0.83
C TRP A 52 2.25 13.08 -1.57
N SER A 53 2.31 13.00 -2.90
CA SER A 53 1.43 13.67 -3.86
C SER A 53 0.02 13.08 -3.86
N ARG A 54 -0.91 13.73 -4.57
CA ARG A 54 -2.28 13.24 -4.72
C ARG A 54 -2.32 11.89 -5.44
N GLY A 55 -3.17 10.97 -4.97
CA GLY A 55 -3.39 9.66 -5.58
C GLY A 55 -2.23 8.67 -5.45
N THR A 56 -1.36 8.83 -4.44
CA THR A 56 -0.27 7.89 -4.19
C THR A 56 -0.82 6.51 -3.78
N PRO A 57 -0.43 5.42 -4.48
CA PRO A 57 -0.89 4.08 -4.15
C PRO A 57 -0.26 3.57 -2.84
N PHE A 58 -1.06 2.87 -2.04
CA PHE A 58 -0.57 2.18 -0.85
C PHE A 58 -1.21 0.79 -0.67
N ILE A 59 -0.52 -0.04 0.09
CA ILE A 59 -1.03 -1.28 0.66
C ILE A 59 -0.92 -1.25 2.18
N ALA A 60 -1.90 -1.87 2.84
CA ALA A 60 -1.96 -2.10 4.27
C ALA A 60 -2.82 -3.34 4.50
N LEU A 61 -2.59 -4.08 5.59
CA LEU A 61 -3.50 -5.14 6.02
C LEU A 61 -4.84 -4.53 6.47
N SER A 62 -5.94 -5.23 6.18
CA SER A 62 -7.30 -4.79 6.51
C SER A 62 -7.55 -4.78 8.01
N GLU A 63 -6.96 -5.73 8.73
CA GLU A 63 -7.02 -5.82 10.20
C GLU A 63 -6.05 -4.80 10.81
N ARG A 64 -6.55 -3.60 11.12
CA ARG A 64 -5.77 -2.55 11.78
C ARG A 64 -5.99 -2.49 13.30
N ASP A 65 -6.71 -3.45 13.88
CA ASP A 65 -6.95 -3.49 15.33
C ASP A 65 -5.65 -3.44 16.13
N SER A 66 -4.59 -4.10 15.64
CA SER A 66 -3.25 -4.05 16.24
C SER A 66 -2.63 -2.64 16.25
N TRP A 67 -3.02 -1.76 15.32
CA TRP A 67 -2.49 -0.40 15.23
C TRP A 67 -2.92 0.44 16.43
N PHE A 68 -4.09 0.14 17.00
CA PHE A 68 -4.64 0.89 18.13
C PHE A 68 -3.94 0.59 19.46
N ALA A 69 -3.08 -0.43 19.51
CA ALA A 69 -2.31 -0.81 20.70
C ALA A 69 -1.34 0.28 21.16
N THR A 70 -0.90 1.17 20.27
CA THR A 70 0.03 2.27 20.59
C THR A 70 -0.50 3.62 20.14
N GLN A 71 -0.08 4.69 20.81
CA GLN A 71 -0.43 6.06 20.40
C GLN A 71 0.00 6.36 18.96
N SER A 72 1.23 6.00 18.61
CA SER A 72 1.76 6.20 17.25
C SER A 72 0.97 5.44 16.17
N GLY A 73 0.49 4.24 16.47
CA GLY A 73 -0.32 3.47 15.54
C GLY A 73 -1.72 4.04 15.35
N ARG A 74 -2.34 4.57 16.42
CA ARG A 74 -3.60 5.33 16.35
C ARG A 74 -3.47 6.56 15.46
N GLU A 75 -2.41 7.34 15.67
CA GLU A 75 -2.11 8.53 14.86
C GLU A 75 -1.88 8.17 13.39
N LEU A 76 -1.13 7.10 13.13
CA LEU A 76 -0.91 6.60 11.77
C LEU A 76 -2.23 6.20 11.10
N SER A 77 -3.10 5.45 11.78
CA SER A 77 -4.41 5.08 11.22
C SER A 77 -5.25 6.31 10.88
N ALA A 78 -5.36 7.26 11.82
CA ALA A 78 -6.15 8.47 11.60
C ALA A 78 -5.67 9.29 10.40
N VAL A 79 -4.35 9.41 10.21
CA VAL A 79 -3.78 10.12 9.05
C VAL A 79 -4.00 9.35 7.74
N VAL A 80 -3.87 8.02 7.75
CA VAL A 80 -4.17 7.19 6.57
C VAL A 80 -5.62 7.36 6.14
N ASP A 81 -6.55 7.32 7.09
CA ASP A 81 -7.98 7.43 6.81
C ASP A 81 -8.32 8.83 6.29
N ALA A 82 -7.77 9.89 6.91
CA ALA A 82 -7.92 11.26 6.42
C ALA A 82 -7.37 11.42 4.98
N PHE A 83 -6.21 10.83 4.69
CA PHE A 83 -5.58 10.95 3.37
C PHE A 83 -6.28 10.11 2.30
N LEU A 84 -6.86 8.97 2.68
CA LEU A 84 -7.70 8.16 1.80
C LEU A 84 -8.97 8.94 1.43
N LEU A 85 -9.66 9.52 2.42
CA LEU A 85 -10.86 10.34 2.21
C LEU A 85 -10.58 11.60 1.37
N SER A 86 -9.43 12.23 1.55
CA SER A 86 -9.04 13.41 0.76
C SER A 86 -8.49 13.06 -0.63
N GLY A 87 -8.38 11.78 -1.00
CA GLY A 87 -7.80 11.31 -2.26
C GLY A 87 -6.29 11.55 -2.39
N ARG A 88 -5.59 11.78 -1.27
CA ARG A 88 -4.12 11.87 -1.25
C ARG A 88 -3.50 10.49 -1.32
N LEU A 89 -4.08 9.54 -0.62
CA LEU A 89 -3.78 8.12 -0.73
C LEU A 89 -4.91 7.43 -1.49
N ARG A 90 -4.55 6.34 -2.17
CA ARG A 90 -5.51 5.38 -2.71
C ARG A 90 -4.96 3.98 -2.57
N ILE A 91 -5.85 2.99 -2.55
CA ILE A 91 -5.44 1.59 -2.57
C ILE A 91 -4.72 1.30 -3.90
N ALA A 92 -3.60 0.60 -3.81
CA ALA A 92 -2.87 0.12 -4.98
C ALA A 92 -3.76 -0.83 -5.80
N SER A 93 -3.76 -0.65 -7.11
CA SER A 93 -4.50 -1.53 -8.02
C SER A 93 -3.74 -2.84 -8.23
N ASP A 94 -4.47 -3.88 -8.66
CA ASP A 94 -3.85 -5.18 -8.93
C ASP A 94 -2.79 -5.11 -10.04
N ALA A 95 -2.98 -4.25 -11.04
CA ALA A 95 -2.00 -4.01 -12.10
C ALA A 95 -0.68 -3.43 -11.57
N GLU A 96 -0.76 -2.49 -10.61
CA GLU A 96 0.44 -1.91 -9.97
C GLU A 96 1.17 -2.92 -9.08
N LEU A 97 0.43 -3.85 -8.47
CA LEU A 97 1.01 -4.89 -7.64
C LEU A 97 1.57 -6.03 -8.47
N SER A 98 0.99 -6.32 -9.64
CA SER A 98 1.42 -7.42 -10.52
C SER A 98 2.87 -7.26 -10.96
N ASP A 99 3.30 -6.03 -11.26
CA ASP A 99 4.69 -5.74 -11.62
C ASP A 99 5.66 -5.88 -10.43
N LEU A 100 5.14 -5.79 -9.20
CA LEU A 100 5.92 -5.85 -7.96
C LEU A 100 5.92 -7.24 -7.29
N ARG A 101 5.01 -8.13 -7.72
CA ARG A 101 4.86 -9.48 -7.18
C ARG A 101 6.03 -10.37 -7.61
N GLN A 102 6.35 -11.32 -6.74
CA GLN A 102 7.28 -12.37 -7.11
C GLN A 102 6.67 -13.26 -8.22
N PRO A 103 7.48 -13.80 -9.14
CA PRO A 103 7.00 -14.67 -10.23
C PRO A 103 6.11 -15.82 -9.76
N GLU A 104 6.42 -16.40 -8.60
CA GLU A 104 5.68 -17.49 -7.97
C GLU A 104 4.27 -17.11 -7.47
N PHE A 105 3.98 -15.82 -7.26
CA PHE A 105 2.66 -15.32 -6.84
C PHE A 105 1.73 -14.96 -8.00
N SER A 106 2.22 -14.95 -9.25
CA SER A 106 1.45 -14.55 -10.44
C SER A 106 0.25 -15.47 -10.74
N ASN A 107 0.25 -16.70 -10.22
CA ASN A 107 -0.82 -17.69 -10.42
C ASN A 107 -1.91 -17.72 -9.33
N ALA A 108 -1.79 -16.96 -8.23
CA ALA A 108 -2.64 -17.14 -7.03
C ALA A 108 -3.68 -16.04 -6.76
N CYS A 109 -3.58 -14.88 -7.40
CA CYS A 109 -4.34 -13.69 -6.97
C CYS A 109 -5.66 -13.48 -7.75
N GLN A 110 -6.67 -14.32 -7.51
CA GLN A 110 -8.07 -14.01 -7.88
C GLN A 110 -8.99 -13.71 -6.68
N PHE A 111 -8.58 -13.98 -5.44
CA PHE A 111 -9.53 -14.04 -4.31
C PHE A 111 -9.34 -13.01 -3.18
N ALA A 112 -8.20 -12.32 -3.07
CA ALA A 112 -7.92 -11.46 -1.91
C ALA A 112 -8.43 -10.00 -2.04
N ALA A 113 -8.61 -9.49 -3.26
CA ALA A 113 -8.88 -8.07 -3.50
C ALA A 113 -10.36 -7.67 -3.39
N GLN A 114 -11.31 -8.61 -3.44
CA GLN A 114 -12.74 -8.31 -3.61
C GLN A 114 -13.59 -8.23 -2.33
N ARG A 115 -13.05 -8.56 -1.14
CA ARG A 115 -13.90 -8.76 0.06
C ARG A 115 -13.93 -7.65 1.11
N SER A 116 -13.14 -6.58 1.02
CA SER A 116 -12.89 -5.73 2.21
C SER A 116 -13.26 -4.25 2.10
N PHE A 117 -13.97 -3.81 1.06
CA PHE A 117 -14.53 -2.44 0.98
C PHE A 117 -16.05 -2.40 1.12
N HIS A 118 -16.69 -3.48 1.58
CA HIS A 118 -18.10 -3.42 1.97
C HIS A 118 -18.25 -2.72 3.33
N VAL A 119 -18.49 -1.42 3.24
CA VAL A 119 -19.44 -0.66 4.06
C VAL A 119 -19.15 -0.61 5.56
N ARG A 120 -18.52 0.49 5.99
CA ARG A 120 -19.00 1.25 7.16
C ARG A 120 -19.50 2.61 6.69
N GLN A 121 -20.70 2.62 6.08
CA GLN A 121 -21.64 3.70 6.31
C GLN A 121 -22.54 3.22 7.45
N LEU A 122 -22.35 3.79 8.63
CA LEU A 122 -23.37 4.22 9.60
C LEU A 122 -22.62 5.01 10.68
#